data_AF-A0A5C1D4R0-F1
#
_entry.id   AF-A0A5C1D4R0-F1
#
_cell.length_a   1.000
_cell.length_b   1.000
_cell.length_c   1.000
_cell.angle_alpha   90.00
_cell.angle_beta   90.00
_cell.angle_gamma   90.00
#
_symmetry.space_group_name_H-M   'P 1'
#
loop_
_entity.id
_entity.type
_entity.pdbx_description
1 polymer ?
#
loop_
_entity_poly.entity_id
_entity_poly.type
_entity_poly.pdbx_seq_one_letter_code
_entity_poly.pdbx_strand_id
1 'polypeptide(L)'
;LPHTSEDFWEMIIQYRCPAIVMLTGLVDHNNAVKCGDYFQAEDGAREFGNISIVTKWIQTTDTSLILRCIEVKNKKSEEPPFSVLHILYPDWPDYGVPNDTAAVREIFQRASAVPPSLGPIVVHCSAGIGRTGTYCVVHNTVQRVLT
;
A
#
# COMPACT_ATOMS: atom_id res chain seq x y z
N LEU A 1 8.69 -1.27 -10.26
CA LEU A 1 9.30 -2.23 -11.22
C LEU A 1 10.08 -3.26 -10.42
N PRO A 2 10.38 -4.47 -10.93
CA PRO A 2 11.12 -5.47 -10.14
C PRO A 2 12.47 -4.95 -9.60
N HIS A 3 13.22 -4.19 -10.41
CA HIS A 3 14.53 -3.63 -10.02
C HIS A 3 14.44 -2.39 -9.11
N THR A 4 13.24 -1.88 -8.81
CA THR A 4 13.04 -0.72 -7.91
C THR A 4 12.36 -1.13 -6.60
N SER A 5 12.22 -2.43 -6.33
CA SER A 5 11.54 -2.91 -5.12
C SER A 5 12.38 -2.64 -3.86
N GLU A 6 13.71 -2.74 -3.94
CA GLU A 6 14.60 -2.32 -2.85
C GLU A 6 14.46 -0.83 -2.60
N ASP A 7 14.55 0.01 -3.64
CA ASP A 7 14.37 1.47 -3.53
C ASP A 7 13.02 1.86 -2.90
N PHE A 8 11.95 1.14 -3.27
CA PHE A 8 10.62 1.37 -2.71
C PHE A 8 10.60 1.11 -1.21
N TRP A 9 11.13 -0.03 -0.75
CA TRP A 9 11.17 -0.32 0.68
C TRP A 9 12.18 0.53 1.45
N GLU A 10 13.29 0.93 0.83
CA GLU A 10 14.26 1.88 1.38
C GLU A 10 13.54 3.20 1.69
N MET A 11 12.73 3.72 0.75
CA MET A 11 11.88 4.90 0.98
C MET A 11 10.90 4.69 2.15
N ILE A 12 10.23 3.53 2.23
CA ILE A 12 9.29 3.23 3.32
C ILE A 12 9.98 3.29 4.69
N ILE A 13 11.20 2.76 4.80
CA ILE A 13 12.00 2.78 6.04
C ILE A 13 12.45 4.22 6.35
N GLN A 14 13.05 4.91 5.37
CA GLN A 14 13.62 6.25 5.55
C GLN A 14 12.58 7.27 6.03
N TYR A 15 11.37 7.23 5.46
CA TYR A 15 10.29 8.13 5.82
C TYR A 15 9.35 7.58 6.91
N ARG A 16 9.63 6.39 7.45
CA ARG A 16 8.79 5.71 8.48
C ARG A 16 7.32 5.59 8.05
N CYS A 17 7.07 5.26 6.78
CA CYS A 17 5.72 5.25 6.23
C CYS A 17 4.86 4.15 6.89
N PRO A 18 3.86 4.50 7.73
CA PRO A 18 3.11 3.52 8.50
C PRO A 18 2.12 2.71 7.67
N ALA A 19 1.78 3.19 6.47
CA ALA A 19 0.80 2.56 5.60
C ALA A 19 1.11 2.74 4.12
N ILE A 20 0.70 1.75 3.33
CA ILE A 20 0.72 1.73 1.87
C ILE A 20 -0.69 1.46 1.36
N VAL A 21 -1.21 2.34 0.52
CA VAL A 21 -2.47 2.18 -0.22
C VAL A 21 -2.13 1.85 -1.67
N MET A 22 -2.35 0.59 -2.06
CA MET A 22 -2.13 0.06 -3.40
C MET A 22 -3.46 -0.04 -4.14
N LEU A 23 -3.65 0.79 -5.15
CA LEU A 23 -4.92 0.92 -5.89
C LEU A 23 -4.89 0.21 -7.25
N THR A 24 -4.13 -0.87 -7.36
CA THR A 24 -4.04 -1.68 -8.59
C THR A 24 -3.71 -3.12 -8.26
N GLY A 25 -4.28 -4.07 -9.02
CA GLY A 25 -3.72 -5.41 -9.12
C GLY A 25 -2.33 -5.41 -9.79
N LEU A 26 -1.60 -6.53 -9.67
CA LEU A 26 -0.29 -6.74 -10.30
C LEU A 26 -0.41 -6.75 -11.83
N VAL A 27 -1.49 -7.35 -12.34
CA VAL A 27 -1.88 -7.39 -13.76
C VAL A 27 -3.29 -6.83 -13.93
N ASP A 28 -3.60 -6.30 -15.10
CA ASP A 28 -4.97 -5.92 -15.47
C ASP A 28 -5.72 -7.05 -16.18
N HIS A 29 -6.97 -6.78 -16.58
CA HIS A 29 -7.83 -7.73 -17.31
C HIS A 29 -7.31 -8.12 -18.70
N ASN A 30 -6.36 -7.36 -19.26
CA ASN A 30 -5.68 -7.66 -20.52
C ASN A 30 -4.34 -8.36 -20.30
N ASN A 31 -4.06 -8.84 -19.08
CA ASN A 31 -2.79 -9.42 -18.65
C ASN A 31 -1.58 -8.47 -18.76
N ALA A 32 -1.80 -7.16 -18.84
CA ALA A 32 -0.72 -6.19 -18.84
C ALA A 32 -0.21 -5.98 -17.42
N VAL A 33 1.12 -6.05 -17.22
CA VAL A 33 1.76 -5.81 -15.92
C VAL A 33 1.57 -4.35 -15.52
N LYS A 34 0.93 -4.12 -14.36
CA LYS A 34 0.67 -2.80 -13.78
C LYS A 34 1.55 -2.49 -12.58
N CYS A 35 1.94 -3.51 -11.83
CA CYS A 35 2.79 -3.36 -10.65
C CYS A 35 3.69 -4.59 -10.51
N GLY A 36 4.94 -4.38 -10.11
CA GLY A 36 5.81 -5.48 -9.71
C GLY A 36 5.37 -5.99 -8.34
N ASP A 37 5.50 -7.29 -8.11
CA ASP A 37 5.22 -7.87 -6.80
C ASP A 37 6.35 -7.52 -5.82
N TYR A 38 6.10 -6.54 -4.95
CA TYR A 38 7.04 -6.06 -3.93
C TYR A 38 6.67 -6.54 -2.51
N PHE A 39 5.61 -7.33 -2.34
CA PHE A 39 5.04 -7.63 -1.01
C PHE A 39 4.75 -9.11 -0.76
N GLN A 40 4.63 -9.97 -1.79
CA GLN A 40 4.22 -11.35 -1.56
C GLN A 40 5.33 -12.17 -0.87
N ALA A 41 5.06 -12.58 0.35
CA ALA A 41 5.81 -13.60 1.07
C ALA A 41 4.79 -14.54 1.71
N GLU A 42 4.25 -15.46 0.89
CA GLU A 42 3.63 -16.66 1.43
C GLU A 42 4.77 -17.54 1.97
N ASP A 43 4.66 -17.95 3.24
CA ASP A 43 5.58 -18.85 3.93
C ASP A 43 7.06 -18.43 4.01
N GLY A 44 7.35 -17.17 4.40
CA GLY A 44 8.71 -16.80 4.78
C GLY A 44 9.01 -15.30 4.75
N ALA A 45 10.30 -14.98 4.88
CA ALA A 45 10.82 -13.64 4.63
C ALA A 45 11.12 -13.46 3.14
N ARG A 46 10.82 -12.28 2.58
CA ARG A 46 11.28 -11.88 1.25
C ARG A 46 12.35 -10.81 1.38
N GLU A 47 13.39 -10.94 0.58
CA GLU A 47 14.56 -10.07 0.64
C GLU A 47 14.64 -9.16 -0.60
N PHE A 48 14.88 -7.87 -0.37
CA PHE A 48 15.19 -6.87 -1.38
C PHE A 48 16.54 -6.24 -0.99
N GLY A 49 17.62 -6.79 -1.52
CA GLY A 49 18.99 -6.41 -1.13
C GLY A 49 19.20 -6.47 0.39
N ASN A 50 19.35 -5.33 1.05
CA ASN A 50 19.54 -5.27 2.51
C ASN A 50 18.24 -5.24 3.34
N ILE A 51 17.09 -5.24 2.68
CA ILE A 51 15.79 -5.14 3.33
C ILE A 51 15.11 -6.51 3.36
N SER A 52 14.63 -6.90 4.53
CA SER A 52 13.81 -8.10 4.74
C SER A 52 12.39 -7.69 5.07
N ILE A 53 11.41 -8.30 4.42
CA ILE A 53 9.98 -8.15 4.74
C ILE A 53 9.37 -9.48 5.15
N VAL A 54 8.46 -9.44 6.12
CA VAL A 54 7.68 -10.60 6.58
C VAL A 54 6.22 -10.21 6.70
N THR A 55 5.34 -10.93 6.03
CA THR A 55 3.89 -10.74 6.21
C THR A 55 3.43 -11.47 7.48
N LYS A 56 2.88 -10.73 8.45
CA LYS A 56 2.41 -11.30 9.73
C LYS A 56 1.00 -11.84 9.67
N TRP A 57 0.14 -11.13 8.96
CA TRP A 57 -1.24 -11.55 8.73
C TRP A 57 -1.73 -10.97 7.42
N ILE A 58 -2.71 -11.67 6.84
CA ILE A 58 -3.46 -11.25 5.66
C ILE A 58 -4.94 -11.37 6.01
N GLN A 59 -5.71 -10.36 5.66
CA GLN A 59 -7.16 -10.36 5.86
C GLN A 59 -7.85 -9.78 4.61
N THR A 60 -8.86 -10.49 4.10
CA THR A 60 -9.77 -9.97 3.09
C THR A 60 -11.02 -9.42 3.77
N THR A 61 -11.48 -8.25 3.32
CA THR A 61 -12.66 -7.56 3.87
C THR A 61 -13.90 -7.82 3.01
N ASP A 62 -15.09 -7.53 3.52
CA ASP A 62 -16.34 -7.62 2.75
C ASP A 62 -16.39 -6.69 1.52
N THR A 63 -15.57 -5.63 1.49
CA THR A 63 -15.42 -4.73 0.33
C THR A 63 -14.31 -5.14 -0.64
N SER A 64 -13.85 -6.39 -0.57
CA SER A 64 -12.79 -6.98 -1.40
C SER A 64 -11.39 -6.36 -1.26
N LEU A 65 -11.16 -5.53 -0.23
CA LEU A 65 -9.80 -5.09 0.11
C LEU A 65 -8.99 -6.27 0.67
N ILE A 66 -7.71 -6.32 0.31
CA ILE A 66 -6.74 -7.24 0.87
C ILE A 66 -5.80 -6.45 1.77
N LEU A 67 -5.87 -6.73 3.06
CA LEU A 67 -5.08 -6.07 4.09
C LEU A 67 -3.91 -6.98 4.47
N ARG A 68 -2.72 -6.39 4.65
CA ARG A 68 -1.55 -7.09 5.20
C ARG A 68 -0.91 -6.25 6.28
N CYS A 69 -0.45 -6.89 7.35
CA CYS A 69 0.59 -6.32 8.19
C CYS A 69 1.93 -6.87 7.74
N ILE A 70 2.80 -5.99 7.26
CA ILE A 70 4.13 -6.33 6.78
C ILE A 70 5.13 -5.76 7.79
N GLU A 71 5.93 -6.61 8.41
CA GLU A 71 7.12 -6.15 9.12
C GLU A 71 8.26 -5.98 8.13
N VAL A 72 8.90 -4.81 8.17
CA VAL A 72 10.08 -4.49 7.37
C VAL A 72 11.27 -4.22 8.29
N LYS A 73 12.44 -4.79 7.94
CA LYS A 73 13.69 -4.59 8.65
C LYS A 73 14.83 -4.35 7.67
N ASN A 74 15.63 -3.29 7.91
CA ASN A 74 16.94 -3.18 7.29
C ASN A 74 17.93 -4.08 8.05
N LYS A 75 18.48 -5.10 7.39
CA LYS A 75 19.40 -6.09 7.99
C LYS A 75 20.70 -5.48 8.52
N LYS A 76 21.10 -4.30 8.02
CA LYS A 76 22.28 -3.57 8.49
C LYS A 76 22.00 -2.66 9.68
N SER A 77 20.73 -2.45 10.02
CA SER A 77 20.33 -1.62 11.16
C SER A 77 20.07 -2.48 12.40
N GLU A 78 20.47 -1.97 13.56
CA GLU A 78 20.12 -2.55 14.86
C GLU A 78 18.69 -2.19 15.28
N GLU A 79 18.04 -1.28 14.57
CA GLU A 79 16.65 -0.91 14.86
C GLU A 79 15.70 -2.12 14.74
N PRO A 80 14.67 -2.17 15.59
CA PRO A 80 13.67 -3.23 15.52
C PRO A 80 12.90 -3.16 14.18
N PRO A 81 12.30 -4.29 13.74
CA PRO A 81 11.38 -4.27 12.62
C PRO A 81 10.26 -3.25 12.83
N PHE A 82 9.85 -2.61 11.75
CA PHE A 82 8.76 -1.65 11.73
C PHE A 82 7.57 -2.24 10.98
N SER A 83 6.36 -2.11 11.53
CA SER A 83 5.14 -2.64 10.93
C SER A 83 4.50 -1.64 9.97
N VAL A 84 4.11 -2.11 8.78
CA VAL A 84 3.46 -1.34 7.73
C VAL A 84 2.11 -1.97 7.41
N LEU A 85 1.05 -1.16 7.48
CA LEU A 85 -0.26 -1.56 6.99
C LEU A 85 -0.32 -1.44 5.46
N HIS A 86 -0.43 -2.56 4.77
CA HIS A 86 -0.63 -2.60 3.32
C HIS A 86 -2.11 -2.82 3.01
N ILE A 87 -2.72 -1.89 2.27
CA ILE A 87 -4.12 -1.93 1.84
C ILE A 87 -4.12 -2.05 0.32
N LEU A 88 -4.47 -3.23 -0.19
CA LEU A 88 -4.63 -3.47 -1.62
C LEU A 88 -6.11 -3.40 -1.99
N TYR A 89 -6.44 -2.53 -2.93
CA TYR A 89 -7.72 -2.54 -3.63
C TYR A 89 -7.51 -3.04 -5.07
N PRO A 90 -7.76 -4.34 -5.35
CA PRO A 90 -7.45 -4.92 -6.65
C PRO A 90 -8.43 -4.47 -7.75
N ASP A 91 -9.67 -4.17 -7.38
CA ASP A 91 -10.79 -4.06 -8.33
C ASP A 91 -11.01 -2.63 -8.86
N TRP A 92 -10.08 -1.69 -8.64
CA TRP A 92 -10.17 -0.37 -9.27
C TRP A 92 -9.67 -0.44 -10.72
N PRO A 93 -10.55 -0.35 -11.74
CA PRO A 93 -10.16 -0.50 -13.13
C PRO A 93 -9.21 0.60 -13.58
N ASP A 94 -8.25 0.26 -14.46
CA ASP A 94 -7.41 1.26 -15.09
C ASP A 94 -8.26 2.12 -16.04
N TYR A 95 -8.07 3.45 -15.99
CA TYR A 95 -8.90 4.42 -16.72
C TYR A 95 -10.42 4.38 -16.39
N GLY A 96 -10.80 3.81 -15.25
CA GLY A 96 -12.19 3.70 -14.83
C GLY A 96 -12.43 4.06 -13.36
N VAL A 97 -13.64 3.74 -12.90
CA VAL A 97 -14.08 3.93 -11.51
C VAL A 97 -14.61 2.61 -10.94
N PRO A 98 -14.57 2.43 -9.61
CA PRO A 98 -15.31 1.38 -8.93
C PRO A 98 -16.82 1.45 -9.21
N ASN A 99 -17.51 0.32 -9.07
CA ASN A 99 -18.97 0.25 -9.22
C ASN A 99 -19.72 1.01 -8.10
N ASP A 100 -19.10 1.10 -6.92
CA ASP A 100 -19.60 1.86 -5.78
C ASP A 100 -18.42 2.45 -4.96
N THR A 101 -18.72 3.20 -3.92
CA THR A 101 -17.69 3.88 -3.10
C THR A 101 -17.36 3.16 -1.80
N ALA A 102 -17.89 1.96 -1.54
CA ALA A 102 -17.74 1.27 -0.26
C ALA A 102 -16.26 0.98 0.07
N ALA A 103 -15.54 0.38 -0.87
CA ALA A 103 -14.11 0.09 -0.71
C ALA A 103 -13.29 1.37 -0.48
N VAL A 104 -13.52 2.43 -1.28
CA VAL A 104 -12.80 3.71 -1.15
C VAL A 104 -13.05 4.36 0.22
N ARG A 105 -14.28 4.31 0.73
CA ARG A 105 -14.61 4.80 2.08
C ARG A 105 -13.95 3.96 3.17
N GLU A 106 -13.87 2.64 3.01
CA GLU A 106 -13.17 1.78 3.96
C GLU A 106 -11.66 2.08 3.97
N ILE A 107 -11.03 2.27 2.80
CA ILE A 107 -9.63 2.71 2.72
C ILE A 107 -9.46 4.05 3.45
N PHE A 108 -10.37 5.02 3.26
CA PHE A 108 -10.33 6.28 3.99
C PHE A 108 -10.40 6.08 5.50
N GLN A 109 -11.34 5.29 6.01
CA GLN A 109 -11.48 5.03 7.45
C GLN A 109 -10.22 4.40 8.05
N ARG A 110 -9.66 3.39 7.37
CA ARG A 110 -8.44 2.71 7.83
C ARG A 110 -7.20 3.58 7.76
N ALA A 111 -7.01 4.32 6.65
CA ALA A 111 -5.89 5.23 6.48
C ALA A 111 -5.96 6.41 7.47
N SER A 112 -7.15 6.94 7.73
CA SER A 112 -7.36 8.06 8.67
C SER A 112 -7.19 7.64 10.14
N ALA A 113 -7.30 6.35 10.44
CA ALA A 113 -7.02 5.82 11.78
C ALA A 113 -5.51 5.81 12.09
N VAL A 114 -4.65 5.98 11.08
CA VAL A 114 -3.20 6.06 11.26
C VAL A 114 -2.83 7.50 11.67
N PRO A 115 -2.20 7.70 12.84
CA PRO A 115 -1.83 9.04 13.27
C PRO A 115 -0.86 9.72 12.27
N PRO A 116 -1.12 10.97 11.84
CA PRO A 116 -0.24 11.69 10.93
C PRO A 116 1.19 11.87 11.44
N SER A 117 1.38 11.82 12.77
CA SER A 117 2.69 11.92 13.43
C SER A 117 3.59 10.70 13.22
N LEU A 118 3.07 9.56 12.75
CA LEU A 118 3.88 8.36 12.53
C LEU A 118 4.70 8.43 11.23
N GLY A 119 4.21 9.17 10.23
CA GLY A 119 4.85 9.27 8.91
C GLY A 119 3.83 9.41 7.78
N PRO A 120 4.30 9.62 6.55
CA PRO A 120 3.42 9.78 5.39
C PRO A 120 2.80 8.45 4.96
N ILE A 121 1.55 8.50 4.51
CA ILE A 121 0.89 7.36 3.88
C ILE A 121 1.30 7.32 2.41
N VAL A 122 1.86 6.20 1.98
CA VAL A 122 2.21 5.99 0.56
C VAL A 122 0.98 5.55 -0.20
N VAL A 123 0.63 6.26 -1.28
CA VAL A 123 -0.48 5.90 -2.16
C VAL A 123 0.06 5.69 -3.57
N HIS A 124 -0.18 4.53 -4.18
CA HIS A 124 0.21 4.29 -5.56
C HIS A 124 -0.82 3.43 -6.32
N CYS A 125 -0.72 3.47 -7.64
CA CYS A 125 -1.44 2.57 -8.54
C CYS A 125 -0.41 1.95 -9.51
N SER A 126 -0.61 2.10 -10.83
CA SER A 126 0.41 1.75 -11.83
C SER A 126 1.35 2.93 -12.10
N ALA A 127 0.85 4.02 -12.68
CA ALA A 127 1.63 5.24 -12.96
C ALA A 127 1.67 6.24 -11.79
N GLY A 128 0.91 6.02 -10.72
CA GLY A 128 0.87 6.90 -9.56
C GLY A 128 0.11 8.22 -9.75
N ILE A 129 -0.71 8.35 -10.79
CA ILE A 129 -1.42 9.60 -11.11
C ILE A 129 -2.95 9.50 -11.00
N GLY A 130 -3.62 8.66 -11.80
CA GLY A 130 -5.09 8.68 -11.92
C GLY A 130 -5.79 8.23 -10.64
N ARG A 131 -5.79 6.92 -10.37
CA ARG A 131 -6.39 6.32 -9.17
C ARG A 131 -5.81 6.90 -7.88
N THR A 132 -4.48 7.09 -7.85
CA THR A 132 -3.75 7.73 -6.75
C THR A 132 -4.27 9.14 -6.46
N GLY A 133 -4.28 10.02 -7.47
CA GLY A 133 -4.75 11.39 -7.33
C GLY A 133 -6.21 11.45 -6.91
N THR A 134 -7.07 10.62 -7.50
CA THR A 134 -8.48 10.52 -7.11
C THR A 134 -8.64 10.15 -5.64
N TYR A 135 -7.93 9.12 -5.15
CA TYR A 135 -7.97 8.76 -3.74
C TYR A 135 -7.43 9.88 -2.84
N CYS A 136 -6.29 10.49 -3.20
CA CYS A 136 -5.70 11.59 -2.42
C CYS A 136 -6.64 12.80 -2.31
N VAL A 137 -7.35 13.15 -3.38
CA VAL A 137 -8.35 14.24 -3.36
C VAL A 137 -9.50 13.91 -2.42
N VAL A 138 -10.06 12.69 -2.50
CA VAL A 138 -11.12 12.26 -1.58
C VAL A 138 -10.64 12.30 -0.14
N HIS A 139 -9.49 11.70 0.15
CA HIS A 139 -8.93 11.63 1.49
C HIS A 139 -8.67 13.04 2.06
N ASN A 140 -7.98 13.90 1.31
CA ASN A 140 -7.65 15.25 1.76
C ASN A 140 -8.88 16.13 1.94
N THR A 141 -9.85 16.05 1.02
CA THR A 141 -11.08 16.84 1.10
C THR A 141 -11.89 16.47 2.34
N VAL A 142 -12.08 15.17 2.60
CA VAL A 142 -12.84 14.72 3.78
C VAL A 142 -12.11 15.11 5.08
N GLN A 143 -10.81 14.90 5.17
CA GLN A 143 -10.02 15.34 6.34
C GLN A 143 -10.20 16.84 6.62
N ARG A 144 -10.07 17.69 5.58
CA ARG A 144 -10.17 19.15 5.73
C ARG A 144 -11.56 19.67 6.06
N VAL A 145 -12.62 18.92 5.73
CA VAL A 145 -14.00 19.29 6.10
C VAL A 145 -14.28 18.90 7.56
N LEU A 146 -13.61 17.89 8.09
CA LEU A 146 -13.80 17.38 9.45
C LEU A 146 -12.90 18.07 10.50
N THR A 147 -11.88 18.80 10.08
CA THR A 147 -11.00 19.63 10.93
C THR A 147 -11.46 21.08 10.96
#